data_AF-A0A973GNT8-F1
#
_entry.id   AF-A0A973GNT8-F1
#
_cell.length_a   1.000
_cell.length_b   1.000
_cell.length_c   1.000
_cell.angle_alpha   90.00
_cell.angle_beta   90.00
_cell.angle_gamma   90.00
#
_symmetry.space_group_name_H-M   'P 1'
#
loop_
_entity.id
_entity.type
_entity.pdbx_description
1 polymer ?
#
loop_
_entity_poly.entity_id
_entity_poly.type
_entity_poly.pdbx_seq_one_letter_code
_entity_poly.pdbx_strand_id
1 'polypeptide(L)'
;MIKLRTFILISAAFVLADFACTRADDPLKIVRSYNSAVIMAHRTGDTARLADVAGEREARIVGVLVTTKRGSGLVLEATLERLEIVSAQTTGPDSQLIETMEQWRYYDRPLKPGGNPGQIIQAAMKLQYECVRVGAAWKVMKVKVLENIFLDQEGTDTQR
;
A
#
# COMPACT_ATOMS: atom_id res chain seq x y z
N MET A 1 68.69 -1.96 37.28
CA MET A 1 67.88 -3.08 37.83
C MET A 1 66.47 -2.56 38.08
N ILE A 2 65.54 -2.75 37.14
CA ILE A 2 64.46 -3.78 37.11
C ILE A 2 63.35 -3.48 38.16
N LYS A 3 62.29 -2.77 37.74
CA LYS A 3 60.87 -3.21 37.52
C LYS A 3 60.02 -3.45 38.79
N LEU A 4 58.86 -2.77 38.90
CA LEU A 4 57.54 -3.36 39.21
C LEU A 4 56.40 -2.30 39.01
N ARG A 5 55.61 -2.40 37.93
CA ARG A 5 54.19 -2.87 37.84
C ARG A 5 53.16 -1.91 38.49
N THR A 6 52.48 -1.02 37.76
CA THR A 6 51.39 -1.14 36.75
C THR A 6 49.99 -1.54 37.26
N PHE A 7 49.01 -0.76 36.77
CA PHE A 7 47.59 -1.02 36.51
C PHE A 7 46.55 -0.72 37.60
N ILE A 8 46.02 0.51 37.56
CA ILE A 8 44.67 0.84 38.03
C ILE A 8 43.73 0.64 36.82
N LEU A 9 42.85 -0.35 36.93
CA LEU A 9 41.77 -0.64 35.97
C LEU A 9 40.63 0.37 36.18
N ILE A 10 40.53 1.38 35.31
CA ILE A 10 39.33 2.21 35.20
C ILE A 10 38.32 1.42 34.37
N SER A 11 37.30 0.88 35.04
CA SER A 11 36.18 0.20 34.40
C SER A 11 35.32 1.24 33.69
N ALA A 12 35.47 1.33 32.37
CA ALA A 12 34.57 2.08 31.50
C ALA A 12 33.23 1.33 31.40
N ALA A 13 32.24 1.76 32.18
CA ALA A 13 30.86 1.35 31.97
C ALA A 13 30.34 2.06 30.71
N PHE A 14 30.49 1.39 29.56
CA PHE A 14 29.75 1.72 28.35
C PHE A 14 28.27 1.45 28.62
N VAL A 15 27.52 2.52 28.90
CA VAL A 15 26.06 2.52 28.78
C VAL A 15 25.78 2.41 27.28
N LEU A 16 25.63 1.17 26.81
CA LEU A 16 25.01 0.90 25.52
C LEU A 16 23.56 1.36 25.66
N ALA A 17 23.29 2.57 25.19
CA ALA A 17 21.93 2.98 24.89
C ALA A 17 21.42 2.00 23.84
N ASP A 18 20.58 1.06 24.27
CA ASP A 18 19.68 0.32 23.41
C ASP A 18 18.77 1.33 22.71
N PHE A 19 19.27 1.94 21.64
CA PHE A 19 18.42 2.34 20.56
C PHE A 19 17.82 1.04 20.05
N ALA A 20 16.67 0.68 20.61
CA ALA A 20 15.74 -0.23 19.99
C ALA A 20 15.52 0.33 18.58
N CYS A 21 16.30 -0.18 17.64
CA CYS A 21 16.11 -0.01 16.23
C CYS A 21 14.83 -0.80 15.95
N THR A 22 13.69 -0.19 16.26
CA THR A 22 12.37 -0.66 15.85
C THR A 22 12.46 -0.75 14.35
N ARG A 23 12.66 -1.97 13.85
CA ARG A 23 12.75 -2.29 12.43
C ARG A 23 11.56 -1.63 11.76
N ALA A 24 11.80 -0.54 11.05
CA ALA A 24 10.77 0.14 10.30
C ALA A 24 10.20 -0.88 9.33
N ASP A 25 8.91 -1.19 9.47
CA ASP A 25 8.28 -2.14 8.57
C ASP A 25 8.26 -1.58 7.15
N ASP A 26 8.42 -2.47 6.18
CA ASP A 26 8.58 -2.11 4.77
C ASP A 26 7.29 -1.51 4.19
N PRO A 27 7.26 -0.18 3.90
CA PRO A 27 6.06 0.48 3.39
C PRO A 27 5.62 -0.08 2.03
N LEU A 28 6.57 -0.55 1.21
CA LEU A 28 6.25 -1.17 -0.08
C LEU A 28 5.45 -2.46 0.11
N LYS A 29 5.80 -3.27 1.12
CA LYS A 29 5.08 -4.51 1.43
C LYS A 29 3.65 -4.24 1.89
N ILE A 30 3.44 -3.19 2.70
CA ILE A 30 2.11 -2.80 3.19
C ILE A 30 1.21 -2.44 2.00
N VAL A 31 1.65 -1.48 1.18
CA VAL A 31 0.87 -1.01 0.02
C VAL A 31 0.63 -2.11 -1.00
N ARG A 32 1.65 -2.92 -1.32
CA ARG A 32 1.53 -4.01 -2.30
C ARG A 32 0.53 -5.08 -1.85
N SER A 33 0.51 -5.40 -0.56
CA SER A 33 -0.44 -6.38 -0.01
C SER A 33 -1.88 -5.87 -0.10
N TYR A 34 -2.09 -4.59 0.24
CA TYR A 34 -3.38 -3.92 0.09
C TYR A 34 -3.85 -3.91 -1.37
N ASN A 35 -3.04 -3.37 -2.29
CA ASN A 35 -3.39 -3.27 -3.70
C ASN A 35 -3.66 -4.64 -4.33
N SER A 36 -2.90 -5.67 -3.94
CA SER A 36 -3.14 -7.05 -4.41
C SER A 36 -4.51 -7.59 -3.97
N ALA A 37 -4.92 -7.32 -2.72
CA ALA A 37 -6.24 -7.72 -2.22
C ALA A 37 -7.37 -6.94 -2.91
N VAL A 38 -7.21 -5.63 -3.13
CA VAL A 38 -8.18 -4.78 -3.83
C VAL A 38 -8.35 -5.23 -5.28
N ILE A 39 -7.26 -5.47 -6.01
CA ILE A 39 -7.30 -6.01 -7.38
C ILE A 39 -8.06 -7.34 -7.41
N MET A 40 -7.77 -8.24 -6.47
CA MET A 40 -8.45 -9.53 -6.40
C MET A 40 -9.95 -9.35 -6.14
N ALA A 41 -10.32 -8.52 -5.17
CA ALA A 41 -11.71 -8.25 -4.85
C ALA A 41 -12.49 -7.67 -6.04
N HIS A 42 -11.88 -6.75 -6.80
CA HIS A 42 -12.48 -6.20 -8.01
C HIS A 42 -12.64 -7.20 -9.14
N ARG A 43 -11.67 -8.10 -9.31
CA ARG A 43 -11.68 -9.14 -10.35
C ARG A 43 -12.70 -10.25 -10.08
N THR A 44 -12.76 -10.74 -8.84
CA THR A 44 -13.56 -11.92 -8.48
C THR A 44 -14.87 -11.58 -7.81
N GLY A 45 -14.98 -10.40 -7.23
CA GLY A 45 -16.06 -10.02 -6.33
C GLY A 45 -15.92 -10.51 -4.90
N ASP A 46 -14.85 -11.24 -4.58
CA ASP A 46 -14.62 -11.76 -3.23
C ASP A 46 -13.82 -10.75 -2.39
N THR A 47 -14.48 -10.19 -1.37
CA THR A 47 -13.89 -9.19 -0.48
C THR A 47 -13.30 -9.79 0.79
N ALA A 48 -13.32 -11.11 0.99
CA ALA A 48 -12.92 -11.74 2.25
C ALA A 48 -11.48 -11.37 2.67
N ARG A 49 -10.57 -11.31 1.70
CA ARG A 49 -9.14 -11.00 1.93
C ARG A 49 -8.87 -9.54 2.30
N LEU A 50 -9.85 -8.64 2.15
CA LEU A 50 -9.67 -7.24 2.55
C LEU A 50 -9.53 -7.10 4.07
N ALA A 51 -10.15 -7.97 4.86
CA ALA A 51 -10.07 -7.92 6.32
C ALA A 51 -8.64 -8.09 6.84
N ASP A 52 -7.75 -8.73 6.07
CA ASP A 52 -6.36 -8.96 6.45
C ASP A 52 -5.48 -7.71 6.28
N VAL A 53 -5.86 -6.81 5.36
CA VAL A 53 -4.99 -5.71 4.89
C VAL A 53 -5.64 -4.32 4.98
N ALA A 54 -6.94 -4.25 5.25
CA ALA A 54 -7.71 -3.02 5.31
C ALA A 54 -8.48 -2.92 6.63
N GLY A 55 -8.63 -1.70 7.13
CA GLY A 55 -9.56 -1.39 8.21
C GLY A 55 -11.01 -1.55 7.73
N GLU A 56 -11.95 -1.70 8.67
CA GLU A 56 -13.35 -1.98 8.36
C GLU A 56 -13.99 -0.94 7.42
N ARG A 57 -13.66 0.33 7.62
CA ARG A 57 -14.18 1.43 6.79
C ARG A 57 -13.69 1.30 5.35
N GLU A 58 -12.39 1.14 5.15
CA GLU A 58 -11.80 1.00 3.82
C GLU A 58 -12.31 -0.26 3.12
N ALA A 59 -12.33 -1.40 3.82
CA ALA A 59 -12.88 -2.65 3.31
C ALA A 59 -14.35 -2.50 2.86
N ARG A 60 -15.16 -1.75 3.61
CA ARG A 60 -16.55 -1.45 3.24
C ARG A 60 -16.65 -0.59 1.99
N ILE A 61 -15.81 0.44 1.86
CA ILE A 61 -15.78 1.30 0.66
C ILE A 61 -15.47 0.47 -0.58
N VAL A 62 -14.41 -0.34 -0.52
CA VAL A 62 -14.05 -1.26 -1.61
C VAL A 62 -15.19 -2.24 -1.89
N GLY A 63 -15.79 -2.81 -0.85
CA GLY A 63 -16.91 -3.75 -0.99
C GLY A 63 -18.15 -3.16 -1.67
N VAL A 64 -18.47 -1.88 -1.41
CA VAL A 64 -19.54 -1.16 -2.11
C VAL A 64 -19.22 -1.01 -3.60
N LEU A 65 -17.99 -0.62 -3.94
CA LEU A 65 -17.57 -0.47 -5.34
C LEU A 65 -17.63 -1.80 -6.09
N VAL A 66 -17.14 -2.87 -5.47
CA VAL A 66 -17.19 -4.24 -6.01
C VAL A 66 -18.64 -4.69 -6.24
N THR A 67 -19.51 -4.51 -5.24
CA THR A 67 -20.92 -4.90 -5.32
C THR A 67 -21.66 -4.09 -6.39
N THR A 68 -21.37 -2.80 -6.50
CA THR A 68 -21.96 -1.92 -7.51
C THR A 68 -21.62 -2.38 -8.91
N LYS A 69 -20.34 -2.67 -9.18
CA LYS A 69 -19.91 -3.18 -10.49
C LYS A 69 -20.55 -4.54 -10.81
N ARG A 70 -20.60 -5.45 -9.84
CA ARG A 70 -21.25 -6.76 -10.01
C ARG A 70 -22.75 -6.64 -10.26
N GLY A 71 -23.44 -5.71 -9.61
CA GLY A 71 -24.86 -5.42 -9.85
C GLY A 71 -25.13 -5.02 -11.30
N SER A 72 -24.17 -4.37 -11.96
CA SER A 72 -24.22 -4.03 -13.39
C SER A 72 -23.79 -5.18 -14.32
N GLY A 73 -23.52 -6.39 -13.79
CA GLY A 73 -23.06 -7.53 -14.58
C GLY A 73 -21.60 -7.42 -15.05
N LEU A 74 -20.80 -6.58 -14.38
CA LEU A 74 -19.40 -6.30 -14.70
C LEU A 74 -18.49 -6.66 -13.52
N VAL A 75 -17.21 -6.84 -13.82
CA VAL A 75 -16.11 -6.80 -12.84
C VAL A 75 -15.03 -5.88 -13.36
N LEU A 76 -14.19 -5.36 -12.48
CA LEU A 76 -13.09 -4.49 -12.86
C LEU A 76 -11.81 -5.33 -12.95
N GLU A 77 -11.24 -5.41 -14.14
CA GLU A 77 -9.91 -5.96 -14.33
C GLU A 77 -8.91 -4.84 -14.16
N ALA A 78 -8.15 -4.85 -13.06
CA ALA A 78 -7.15 -3.86 -12.74
C ALA A 78 -5.75 -4.49 -12.66
N THR A 79 -4.76 -3.74 -13.13
CA THR A 79 -3.34 -4.06 -13.06
C THR A 79 -2.58 -2.84 -12.56
N LEU A 80 -1.78 -3.04 -11.51
CA LEU A 80 -0.82 -2.06 -11.03
C LEU A 80 0.47 -2.25 -11.84
N GLU A 81 0.70 -1.38 -12.81
CA GLU A 81 1.84 -1.45 -13.73
C GLU A 81 3.12 -0.93 -13.08
N ARG A 82 3.01 0.12 -12.27
CA ARG A 82 4.13 0.72 -11.53
C ARG A 82 3.68 1.13 -10.13
N LEU A 83 4.55 0.90 -9.16
CA LEU A 83 4.39 1.35 -7.77
C LEU A 83 5.73 1.88 -7.28
N GLU A 84 5.75 3.15 -6.88
CA GLU A 84 6.88 3.81 -6.28
C GLU A 84 6.47 4.42 -4.92
N ILE A 85 7.29 4.20 -3.89
CA ILE A 85 7.12 4.85 -2.59
C ILE A 85 7.79 6.22 -2.66
N VAL A 86 6.99 7.29 -2.58
CA VAL A 86 7.48 8.67 -2.61
C VAL A 86 7.94 9.09 -1.22
N SER A 87 7.16 8.75 -0.20
CA SER A 87 7.55 8.98 1.19
C SER A 87 6.87 8.00 2.13
N ALA A 88 7.49 7.75 3.28
CA ALA A 88 6.89 7.01 4.38
C ALA A 88 7.26 7.71 5.69
N GLN A 89 6.25 8.10 6.45
CA GLN A 89 6.41 8.82 7.71
C GLN A 89 5.75 8.04 8.83
N THR A 90 6.51 7.72 9.87
CA THR A 90 5.95 7.17 11.11
C THR A 90 5.23 8.29 11.86
N THR A 91 3.92 8.17 12.05
CA THR A 91 3.08 9.17 12.73
C THR A 91 2.76 8.81 14.18
N GLY A 92 3.21 7.64 14.63
CA GLY A 92 3.02 7.08 15.96
C GLY A 92 3.65 5.69 16.04
N PRO A 93 3.68 5.04 17.22
CA PRO A 93 4.36 3.75 17.41
C PRO A 93 3.83 2.65 16.46
N ASP A 94 2.54 2.71 16.15
CA ASP A 94 1.81 1.73 15.35
C ASP A 94 1.08 2.40 14.17
N SER A 95 1.58 3.54 13.70
CA SER A 95 0.96 4.27 12.58
C SER A 95 1.97 4.82 11.60
N GLN A 96 1.63 4.71 10.31
CA GLN A 96 2.43 5.24 9.21
C GLN A 96 1.55 5.95 8.19
N LEU A 97 2.09 7.01 7.61
CA LEU A 97 1.56 7.70 6.45
C LEU A 97 2.48 7.41 5.27
N ILE A 98 1.97 6.79 4.22
CA ILE A 98 2.77 6.38 3.05
C ILE A 98 2.23 7.12 1.83
N GLU A 99 3.09 7.84 1.11
CA GLU A 99 2.75 8.42 -0.19
C GLU A 99 3.36 7.61 -1.32
N THR A 100 2.61 7.41 -2.39
CA THR A 100 3.03 6.66 -3.57
C THR A 100 2.82 7.43 -4.85
N MET A 101 3.56 7.03 -5.87
CA MET A 101 3.25 7.28 -7.27
C MET A 101 2.94 5.93 -7.93
N GLU A 102 1.76 5.82 -8.53
CA GLU A 102 1.22 4.57 -9.05
C GLU A 102 0.74 4.73 -10.48
N GLN A 103 1.02 3.72 -11.31
CA GLN A 103 0.47 3.64 -12.66
C GLN A 103 -0.47 2.44 -12.74
N TRP A 104 -1.71 2.73 -13.10
CA TRP A 104 -2.80 1.78 -13.15
C TRP A 104 -3.30 1.62 -14.57
N ARG A 105 -3.60 0.37 -14.92
CA ARG A 105 -4.36 0.02 -16.13
C ARG A 105 -5.57 -0.78 -15.72
N TYR A 106 -6.75 -0.36 -16.15
CA TYR A 106 -7.99 -1.07 -15.82
C TYR A 106 -9.04 -0.99 -16.91
N TYR A 107 -9.94 -1.97 -16.94
CA TYR A 107 -11.09 -2.01 -17.83
C TYR A 107 -12.23 -2.79 -17.19
N ASP A 108 -13.46 -2.46 -17.59
CA ASP A 108 -14.63 -3.24 -17.19
C ASP A 108 -14.72 -4.52 -18.02
N ARG A 109 -14.78 -5.66 -17.36
CA ARG A 109 -15.01 -6.97 -18.00
C ARG A 109 -16.43 -7.45 -17.73
N PRO A 110 -17.23 -7.76 -18.77
CA PRO A 110 -18.52 -8.40 -18.61
C PRO A 110 -18.42 -9.77 -17.94
N LEU A 111 -19.36 -10.06 -17.04
CA LEU A 111 -19.52 -11.41 -16.47
C LEU A 111 -20.20 -12.37 -17.45
N LYS A 112 -21.04 -11.84 -18.36
CA LYS A 112 -21.67 -12.64 -19.40
C LYS A 112 -20.68 -12.92 -20.54
N PRO A 113 -20.53 -14.19 -20.98
CA PRO A 113 -19.73 -14.52 -22.15
C PRO A 113 -20.16 -13.73 -23.39
N GLY A 114 -19.19 -13.32 -24.21
CA GLY A 114 -19.44 -12.58 -25.45
C GLY A 114 -19.76 -11.09 -25.28
N GLY A 115 -19.80 -10.58 -24.05
CA GLY A 115 -19.88 -9.13 -23.81
C GLY A 115 -18.60 -8.42 -24.26
N ASN A 116 -18.74 -7.22 -24.82
CA ASN A 116 -17.59 -6.39 -25.20
C ASN A 116 -16.89 -5.87 -23.93
N PRO A 117 -15.58 -6.07 -23.76
CA PRO A 117 -14.83 -5.38 -22.71
C PRO A 117 -14.97 -3.86 -22.87
N GLY A 118 -15.06 -3.17 -21.73
CA GLY A 118 -15.03 -1.71 -21.70
C GLY A 118 -13.70 -1.16 -22.20
N GLN A 119 -13.66 0.14 -22.43
CA GLN A 119 -12.43 0.84 -22.78
C GLN A 119 -11.35 0.60 -21.73
N ILE A 120 -10.12 0.37 -22.20
CA ILE A 120 -8.95 0.36 -21.32
C ILE A 120 -8.64 1.79 -20.91
N ILE A 121 -8.56 2.00 -19.61
CA ILE A 121 -8.18 3.25 -18.98
C ILE A 121 -6.79 3.06 -18.38
N GLN A 122 -5.91 4.02 -18.62
CA GLN A 122 -4.63 4.14 -17.96
C GLN A 122 -4.62 5.41 -17.11
N ALA A 123 -4.05 5.32 -15.91
CA ALA A 123 -4.00 6.46 -15.00
C ALA A 123 -2.71 6.46 -14.20
N ALA A 124 -2.10 7.63 -14.05
CA ALA A 124 -1.06 7.89 -13.07
C ALA A 124 -1.68 8.57 -11.85
N MET A 125 -1.44 8.03 -10.66
CA MET A 125 -2.04 8.51 -9.43
C MET A 125 -0.97 8.74 -8.37
N LYS A 126 -1.05 9.90 -7.71
CA LYS A 126 -0.37 10.12 -6.43
C LYS A 126 -1.34 9.78 -5.31
N LEU A 127 -1.03 8.79 -4.50
CA LEU A 127 -1.89 8.33 -3.42
C LEU A 127 -1.22 8.53 -2.05
N GLN A 128 -2.05 8.66 -1.02
CA GLN A 128 -1.63 8.66 0.38
C GLN A 128 -2.41 7.60 1.15
N TYR A 129 -1.69 6.74 1.86
CA TYR A 129 -2.22 5.65 2.67
C TYR A 129 -2.02 5.98 4.14
N GLU A 130 -3.12 5.99 4.89
CA GLU A 130 -3.10 6.02 6.35
C GLU A 130 -3.10 4.57 6.85
N CYS A 131 -1.98 4.13 7.45
CA CYS A 131 -1.76 2.75 7.86
C CYS A 131 -1.64 2.64 9.39
N VAL A 132 -2.26 1.61 9.96
CA VAL A 132 -2.19 1.31 11.40
C VAL A 132 -1.84 -0.16 11.61
N ARG A 133 -0.98 -0.47 12.58
CA ARG A 133 -0.72 -1.84 13.00
C ARG A 133 -1.80 -2.31 13.96
N VAL A 134 -2.41 -3.44 13.65
CA VAL A 134 -3.38 -4.15 14.50
C VAL A 134 -2.83 -5.54 14.79
N GLY A 135 -2.34 -5.75 16.02
CA GLY A 135 -1.61 -6.95 16.39
C GLY A 135 -0.32 -7.09 15.57
N ALA A 136 -0.16 -8.18 14.84
CA ALA A 136 1.01 -8.41 13.99
C ALA A 136 0.87 -7.88 12.55
N ALA A 137 -0.28 -7.34 12.16
CA ALA A 137 -0.58 -6.98 10.78
C ALA A 137 -0.73 -5.46 10.59
N TRP A 138 -0.24 -4.94 9.48
CA TRP A 138 -0.55 -3.58 9.03
C TRP A 138 -1.86 -3.56 8.26
N LYS A 139 -2.70 -2.59 8.57
CA LYS A 139 -3.96 -2.36 7.88
C LYS A 139 -4.01 -0.94 7.31
N VAL A 140 -4.44 -0.83 6.07
CA VAL A 140 -4.77 0.44 5.43
C VAL A 140 -6.12 0.89 5.95
N MET A 141 -6.14 2.00 6.68
CA MET A 141 -7.35 2.56 7.28
C MET A 141 -8.10 3.48 6.32
N LYS A 142 -7.34 4.12 5.42
CA LYS A 142 -7.86 5.07 4.43
C LYS A 142 -6.85 5.27 3.31
N VAL A 143 -7.37 5.41 2.09
CA VAL A 143 -6.62 5.88 0.93
C VAL A 143 -7.15 7.23 0.48
N LYS A 144 -6.25 8.16 0.20
CA LYS A 144 -6.58 9.48 -0.36
C LYS A 144 -5.88 9.65 -1.70
N VAL A 145 -6.64 10.01 -2.72
CA VAL A 145 -6.09 10.46 -4.00
C VAL A 145 -5.61 11.89 -3.83
N LEU A 146 -4.33 12.13 -4.05
CA LEU A 146 -3.72 13.46 -4.05
C LEU A 146 -3.69 14.04 -5.46
N GLU A 147 -3.42 13.20 -6.46
CA GLU A 147 -3.37 13.55 -7.87
C GLU A 147 -3.84 12.35 -8.71
N ASN A 148 -4.54 12.61 -9.81
CA ASN A 148 -5.00 11.58 -10.74
C ASN A 148 -4.99 12.13 -12.18
N ILE A 149 -4.16 11.55 -13.01
CA ILE A 149 -3.95 11.93 -14.41
C ILE A 149 -4.36 10.74 -15.28
N PHE A 150 -5.27 10.96 -16.23
CA PHE A 150 -5.63 9.96 -17.23
C PHE A 150 -4.66 9.99 -18.39
N LEU A 151 -4.12 8.82 -18.72
CA LEU A 151 -3.12 8.64 -19.76
C LEU A 151 -3.79 8.16 -21.05
N ASP A 152 -3.29 8.64 -22.18
CA ASP A 152 -3.60 8.09 -23.50
C ASP A 152 -2.88 6.74 -23.70
N GLN A 153 -3.05 6.13 -24.88
CA GLN A 153 -2.45 4.83 -25.17
C GLN A 153 -0.92 4.86 -25.29
N GLU A 154 -0.32 6.05 -25.41
CA GLU A 154 1.13 6.27 -25.44
C GLU A 154 1.68 6.58 -24.04
N GLY A 155 0.82 6.67 -23.02
CA GLY A 155 1.20 7.02 -21.65
C GLY A 155 1.35 8.53 -21.42
N THR A 156 0.82 9.37 -22.33
CA THR A 156 0.84 10.82 -22.24
C THR A 156 -0.42 11.35 -21.58
N ASP A 157 -0.30 12.43 -20.81
CA ASP A 157 -1.43 13.10 -20.17
C ASP A 157 -2.45 13.59 -21.21
N THR A 158 -3.70 13.13 -21.07
CA THR A 158 -4.81 13.48 -21.97
C THR A 158 -5.36 14.90 -21.80
N GLN A 159 -4.93 15.62 -20.75
CA GLN A 159 -5.40 16.97 -20.43
C GLN A 159 -4.39 18.09 -20.76
N ARG A 160 -3.30 17.77 -21.47
CA ARG A 160 -2.33 18.76 -21.97
C ARG A 160 -2.65 19.26 -23.38
#